data_AF-A0A2H0QQE9-F1
#
_entry.id   AF-A0A2H0QQE9-F1
#
_cell.length_a   1.000
_cell.length_b   1.000
_cell.length_c   1.000
_cell.angle_alpha   90.00
_cell.angle_beta   90.00
_cell.angle_gamma   90.00
#
_symmetry.space_group_name_H-M   'P 1'
#
loop_
_entity.id
_entity.type
_entity.pdbx_description
1 polymer ?
#
loop_
_entity_poly.entity_id
_entity_poly.type
_entity_poly.pdbx_seq_one_letter_code
_entity_poly.pdbx_strand_id
1 'polypeptide(L)'
;MAPSSAEYLLECIWNLSWEFELKFLLILSFVLSANAMAKDYIVLGISGFGTAREGKGQPSGVHDNLPIHGSNVRQYFKLVHKASTKELQEVIDQFDCRNGKQADPQLGFILMVNSWGAPKGYKISEMYQKQCGRKIDIAYSIDGVTKPIGPFKKAPIAQQCFSYYQSKGAIHGVALNGCTNVEYTDSCNRSGYGPIQCHIAVEWWGSERAKNELLRGALR
;
A
#
# COMPACT_ATOMS: atom_id res chain seq x y z
N MET A 1 -27.96 -34.56 -52.07
CA MET A 1 -26.69 -35.33 -51.97
C MET A 1 -26.38 -35.46 -50.50
N ALA A 2 -26.25 -36.69 -49.98
CA ALA A 2 -25.89 -36.92 -48.58
C ALA A 2 -24.37 -36.74 -48.43
N PRO A 3 -23.88 -36.07 -47.37
CA PRO A 3 -22.45 -35.92 -47.12
C PRO A 3 -21.78 -37.29 -46.99
N SER A 4 -20.53 -37.38 -47.44
CA SER A 4 -19.77 -38.63 -47.31
C SER A 4 -19.40 -38.88 -45.84
N SER A 5 -19.22 -40.14 -45.45
CA SER A 5 -18.84 -40.52 -44.08
C SER A 5 -17.52 -39.89 -43.60
N ALA A 6 -16.68 -39.38 -44.52
CA ALA A 6 -15.45 -38.66 -44.21
C ALA A 6 -15.70 -37.20 -43.78
N GLU A 7 -16.73 -36.54 -44.33
CA GLU A 7 -17.08 -35.15 -43.98
C GLU A 7 -17.63 -35.08 -42.54
N TYR A 8 -18.42 -36.08 -42.12
CA TYR A 8 -18.91 -36.20 -40.74
C TYR A 8 -17.79 -36.42 -39.70
N LEU A 9 -16.75 -37.17 -40.05
CA LEU A 9 -15.61 -37.42 -39.15
C LEU A 9 -14.77 -36.16 -38.95
N LEU A 10 -14.57 -35.37 -40.00
CA LEU A 10 -13.82 -34.10 -39.92
C LEU A 10 -14.58 -33.04 -39.12
N GLU A 11 -15.91 -32.94 -39.28
CA GLU A 11 -16.73 -32.05 -38.45
C GLU A 11 -16.72 -32.46 -36.96
N CYS A 12 -16.76 -33.76 -36.65
CA CYS A 12 -16.66 -34.24 -35.27
C CYS A 12 -15.31 -33.90 -34.63
N ILE A 13 -14.19 -34.11 -35.34
CA ILE A 13 -12.84 -33.81 -34.82
C ILE A 13 -12.64 -32.30 -34.63
N TRP A 14 -13.16 -31.49 -35.55
CA TRP A 14 -13.08 -30.03 -35.47
C TRP A 14 -13.90 -29.45 -34.29
N ASN A 15 -15.10 -29.99 -34.04
CA ASN A 15 -15.91 -29.57 -32.90
C ASN A 15 -15.30 -30.00 -31.55
N LEU A 16 -14.65 -31.17 -31.48
CA LEU A 16 -13.96 -31.65 -30.28
C LEU A 16 -12.71 -30.83 -29.93
N SER A 17 -11.95 -30.36 -30.92
CA SER A 17 -10.77 -29.52 -30.66
C SER A 17 -11.15 -28.12 -30.17
N TRP A 18 -12.20 -27.53 -30.75
CA TRP A 18 -12.71 -26.21 -30.35
C TRP A 18 -13.24 -26.21 -28.92
N GLU A 19 -13.99 -27.24 -28.51
CA GLU A 19 -14.46 -27.34 -27.13
C GLU A 19 -13.31 -27.49 -26.13
N PHE A 20 -12.24 -28.20 -26.50
CA PHE A 20 -11.11 -28.41 -25.61
C PHE A 20 -10.26 -27.15 -25.44
N GLU A 21 -10.01 -26.42 -26.53
CA GLU A 21 -9.30 -25.13 -26.50
C GLU A 21 -10.08 -24.07 -25.72
N LEU A 22 -11.42 -24.00 -25.90
CA LEU A 22 -12.27 -23.05 -25.17
C LEU A 22 -12.27 -23.35 -23.66
N LYS A 23 -12.37 -24.63 -23.28
CA LYS A 23 -12.30 -25.05 -21.86
C LYS A 23 -10.93 -24.76 -21.27
N PHE A 24 -9.84 -24.99 -22.01
CA PHE A 24 -8.48 -24.68 -21.55
C PHE A 24 -8.25 -23.18 -21.39
N LEU A 25 -8.72 -22.35 -22.32
CA LEU A 25 -8.65 -20.89 -22.24
C LEU A 25 -9.51 -20.32 -21.10
N LEU A 26 -10.67 -20.91 -20.82
CA LEU A 26 -11.52 -20.53 -19.69
C LEU A 26 -10.88 -20.91 -18.35
N ILE A 27 -10.30 -22.12 -18.23
CA ILE A 27 -9.57 -22.54 -17.02
C ILE A 27 -8.33 -21.66 -16.83
N LEU A 28 -7.57 -21.38 -17.89
CA LEU A 28 -6.40 -20.51 -17.82
C LEU A 28 -6.79 -19.08 -17.44
N SER A 29 -7.89 -18.55 -17.99
CA SER A 29 -8.42 -17.23 -17.61
C SER A 29 -8.94 -17.20 -16.17
N PHE A 30 -9.55 -18.28 -15.69
CA PHE A 30 -10.01 -18.38 -14.30
C PHE A 30 -8.82 -18.50 -13.32
N VAL A 31 -7.77 -19.23 -13.70
CA VAL A 31 -6.52 -19.36 -12.93
C VAL A 31 -5.71 -18.06 -12.94
N LEU A 32 -5.70 -17.32 -14.04
CA LEU A 32 -5.04 -16.00 -14.14
C LEU A 32 -5.83 -14.87 -13.45
N SER A 33 -7.16 -15.01 -13.34
CA SER A 33 -8.04 -14.05 -12.64
C SER A 33 -8.08 -14.27 -11.12
N ALA A 34 -7.56 -15.40 -10.62
CA ALA A 34 -7.38 -15.67 -9.20
C ALA A 34 -6.12 -14.99 -8.63
N ASN A 35 -5.79 -13.78 -9.11
CA ASN A 35 -5.01 -12.82 -8.32
C ASN A 35 -5.91 -12.40 -7.15
N ALA A 36 -6.03 -13.30 -6.16
CA ALA A 36 -6.85 -13.11 -4.99
C ALA A 36 -6.38 -11.82 -4.31
N MET A 37 -7.19 -10.77 -4.44
CA MET A 37 -7.06 -9.59 -3.60
C MET A 37 -7.05 -10.08 -2.15
N ALA A 38 -6.19 -9.46 -1.33
CA ALA A 38 -6.19 -9.75 0.09
C ALA A 38 -7.61 -9.60 0.64
N LYS A 39 -8.04 -10.59 1.42
CA LYS A 39 -9.38 -10.60 2.00
C LYS A 39 -9.43 -9.70 3.21
N ASP A 40 -8.40 -9.79 4.05
CA ASP A 40 -8.23 -8.99 5.26
C ASP A 40 -6.92 -8.23 5.23
N TYR A 41 -6.79 -7.19 6.05
CA TYR A 41 -5.59 -6.36 6.13
C TYR A 41 -5.12 -6.12 7.57
N ILE A 42 -3.80 -6.12 7.73
CA ILE A 42 -3.13 -5.39 8.81
C ILE A 42 -2.84 -3.98 8.32
N VAL A 43 -3.23 -2.97 9.10
CA VAL A 43 -3.09 -1.56 8.72
C VAL A 43 -2.15 -0.84 9.69
N LEU A 44 -1.09 -0.22 9.19
CA LEU A 44 -0.10 0.48 10.01
C LEU A 44 0.00 1.96 9.65
N GLY A 45 -0.19 2.83 10.64
CA GLY A 45 0.15 4.26 10.58
C GLY A 45 1.46 4.53 11.33
N ILE A 46 2.44 5.18 10.69
CA ILE A 46 3.67 5.65 11.36
C ILE A 46 3.81 7.16 11.24
N SER A 47 3.67 7.85 12.38
CA SER A 47 3.67 9.31 12.41
C SER A 47 5.06 9.94 12.55
N GLY A 48 5.14 11.22 12.20
CA GLY A 48 6.33 12.07 12.22
C GLY A 48 6.82 12.52 13.59
N PHE A 49 7.59 13.61 13.59
CA PHE A 49 8.11 14.26 14.80
C PHE A 49 6.99 14.92 15.61
N GLY A 50 7.14 15.02 16.93
CA GLY A 50 6.18 15.72 17.80
C GLY A 50 4.87 14.96 18.09
N THR A 51 4.55 13.92 17.32
CA THR A 51 3.40 13.04 17.57
C THR A 51 3.66 12.07 18.72
N ALA A 52 2.63 11.81 19.53
CA ALA A 52 2.62 10.75 20.54
C ALA A 52 1.58 9.68 20.16
N ARG A 53 1.77 8.44 20.64
CA ARG A 53 0.79 7.36 20.43
C ARG A 53 -0.46 7.55 21.28
N GLU A 54 -0.27 8.00 22.51
CA GLU A 54 -1.29 8.29 23.50
C GLU A 54 -0.84 9.51 24.33
N GLY A 55 -1.79 10.28 24.87
CA GLY A 55 -1.50 11.41 25.75
C GLY A 55 -1.10 12.71 25.02
N LYS A 56 -0.22 13.50 25.65
CA LYS A 56 0.15 14.86 25.18
C LYS A 56 1.16 14.82 24.02
N GLY A 57 0.66 14.66 22.80
CA GLY A 57 1.43 14.84 21.56
C GLY A 57 0.65 15.63 20.51
N GLN A 58 1.31 16.06 19.44
CA GLN A 58 0.61 16.66 18.30
C GLN A 58 -0.24 15.59 17.58
N PRO A 59 -1.42 15.95 17.05
CA PRO A 59 -2.21 15.03 16.23
C PRO A 59 -1.44 14.66 14.95
N SER A 60 -1.84 13.56 14.31
CA SER A 60 -1.23 13.14 13.05
C SER A 60 -2.26 12.62 12.09
N GLY A 61 -2.18 13.10 10.84
CA GLY A 61 -3.09 12.70 9.77
C GLY A 61 -3.07 11.19 9.54
N VAL A 62 -1.90 10.55 9.59
CA VAL A 62 -1.77 9.10 9.37
C VAL A 62 -2.22 8.25 10.56
N HIS A 63 -2.44 8.86 11.72
CA HIS A 63 -3.07 8.19 12.87
C HIS A 63 -4.58 8.41 12.85
N ASP A 64 -5.02 9.63 12.60
CA ASP A 64 -6.42 10.04 12.73
C ASP A 64 -7.24 9.65 11.50
N ASN A 65 -6.61 9.56 10.33
CA ASN A 65 -7.22 9.05 9.10
C ASN A 65 -6.83 7.61 8.78
N LEU A 66 -6.23 6.88 9.73
CA LEU A 66 -6.00 5.45 9.54
C LEU A 66 -7.37 4.76 9.45
N PRO A 67 -7.69 3.98 8.39
CA PRO A 67 -9.03 3.44 8.16
C PRO A 67 -9.35 2.23 9.06
N ILE A 68 -9.33 2.41 10.38
CA ILE A 68 -9.46 1.33 11.38
C ILE A 68 -10.85 0.65 11.40
N HIS A 69 -11.85 1.26 10.78
CA HIS A 69 -13.23 0.77 10.72
C HIS A 69 -13.59 0.15 9.36
N GLY A 70 -12.59 -0.11 8.49
CA GLY A 70 -12.83 -0.86 7.26
C GLY A 70 -13.35 -2.28 7.56
N SER A 71 -14.26 -2.78 6.73
CA SER A 71 -14.95 -4.07 6.88
C SER A 71 -14.02 -5.26 7.07
N ASN A 72 -12.82 -5.17 6.52
CA ASN A 72 -11.81 -6.23 6.44
C ASN A 72 -10.47 -5.84 7.08
N VAL A 73 -10.48 -4.87 8.01
CA VAL A 73 -9.31 -4.58 8.84
C VAL A 73 -9.26 -5.60 9.98
N ARG A 74 -8.29 -6.51 9.93
CA ARG A 74 -8.11 -7.53 10.98
C ARG A 74 -7.46 -6.94 12.22
N GLN A 75 -6.46 -6.08 12.03
CA GLN A 75 -5.74 -5.40 13.12
C GLN A 75 -5.11 -4.11 12.61
N TYR A 76 -4.93 -3.15 13.51
CA TYR A 76 -4.25 -1.91 13.20
C TYR A 76 -3.19 -1.53 14.24
N PHE A 77 -2.23 -0.74 13.80
CA PHE A 77 -1.14 -0.23 14.64
C PHE A 77 -0.92 1.26 14.39
N LYS A 78 -0.67 1.99 15.47
CA LYS A 78 -0.27 3.40 15.43
C LYS A 78 1.10 3.55 16.07
N LEU A 79 2.13 3.68 15.22
CA LEU A 79 3.51 3.86 15.64
C LEU A 79 3.97 5.30 15.39
N VAL A 80 5.08 5.69 15.99
CA VAL A 80 5.70 7.03 15.82
C VAL A 80 7.10 6.88 15.25
N HIS A 81 7.71 7.96 14.78
CA HIS A 81 9.07 7.95 14.19
C HIS A 81 10.16 7.34 15.10
N LYS A 82 9.94 7.32 16.43
CA LYS A 82 10.84 6.71 17.41
C LYS A 82 10.61 5.21 17.62
N ALA A 83 9.69 4.58 16.88
CA ALA A 83 9.42 3.15 17.00
C ALA A 83 10.71 2.33 16.90
N SER A 84 10.93 1.50 17.90
CA SER A 84 12.03 0.56 18.02
C SER A 84 11.90 -0.56 16.99
N THR A 85 12.99 -1.28 16.74
CA THR A 85 12.93 -2.49 15.88
C THR A 85 11.98 -3.53 16.45
N LYS A 86 11.87 -3.63 17.78
CA LYS A 86 10.97 -4.57 18.45
C LYS A 86 9.51 -4.29 18.11
N GLU A 87 9.10 -3.02 18.17
CA GLU A 87 7.72 -2.63 17.84
C GLU A 87 7.40 -2.81 16.35
N LEU A 88 8.39 -2.63 15.47
CA LEU A 88 8.21 -2.99 14.06
C LEU A 88 8.06 -4.52 13.89
N GLN A 89 8.83 -5.30 14.66
CA GLN A 89 8.74 -6.76 14.64
C GLN A 89 7.37 -7.25 15.12
N GLU A 90 6.80 -6.63 16.15
CA GLU A 90 5.45 -6.96 16.66
C GLU A 90 4.36 -6.83 15.57
N VAL A 91 4.53 -5.90 14.61
CA VAL A 91 3.64 -5.80 13.44
C VAL A 91 3.90 -6.94 12.46
N ILE A 92 5.16 -7.28 12.19
CA ILE A 92 5.53 -8.37 11.26
C ILE A 92 5.07 -9.74 11.80
N ASP A 93 5.13 -9.93 13.12
CA ASP A 93 4.72 -11.17 13.78
C ASP A 93 3.23 -11.49 13.57
N GLN A 94 2.39 -10.49 13.28
CA GLN A 94 0.97 -10.71 12.96
C GLN A 94 0.73 -11.50 11.68
N PHE A 95 1.74 -11.59 10.81
CA PHE A 95 1.63 -12.30 9.54
C PHE A 95 2.03 -13.79 9.65
N ASP A 96 2.51 -14.25 10.81
CA ASP A 96 3.04 -15.62 11.06
C ASP A 96 3.91 -16.12 9.90
N CYS A 97 4.99 -15.38 9.64
CA CYS A 97 5.89 -15.68 8.53
C CYS A 97 6.94 -16.72 8.95
N ARG A 98 7.02 -17.83 8.19
CA ARG A 98 7.98 -18.91 8.43
C ARG A 98 8.73 -19.24 7.15
N ASN A 99 10.05 -19.33 7.25
CA ASN A 99 10.92 -19.67 6.11
C ASN A 99 10.69 -18.80 4.86
N GLY A 100 10.49 -17.48 5.05
CA GLY A 100 10.27 -16.56 3.94
C GLY A 100 8.88 -16.61 3.33
N LYS A 101 7.90 -17.24 4.00
CA LYS A 101 6.52 -17.36 3.52
C LYS A 101 5.53 -17.00 4.62
N GLN A 102 4.55 -16.18 4.27
CA GLN A 102 3.40 -15.87 5.12
C GLN A 102 2.46 -17.07 5.24
N ALA A 103 1.96 -17.36 6.45
CA ALA A 103 1.04 -18.49 6.67
C ALA A 103 -0.32 -18.29 5.98
N ASP A 104 -0.91 -17.10 6.10
CA ASP A 104 -2.18 -16.73 5.45
C ASP A 104 -1.89 -15.90 4.19
N PRO A 105 -1.90 -16.47 2.97
CA PRO A 105 -1.61 -15.71 1.75
C PRO A 105 -2.65 -14.62 1.43
N GLN A 106 -3.84 -14.68 2.05
CA GLN A 106 -4.93 -13.72 1.83
C GLN A 106 -4.93 -12.55 2.81
N LEU A 107 -4.04 -12.55 3.81
CA LEU A 107 -3.83 -11.38 4.67
C LEU A 107 -2.88 -10.38 3.98
N GLY A 108 -3.34 -9.16 3.79
CA GLY A 108 -2.59 -8.07 3.17
C GLY A 108 -2.01 -7.10 4.18
N PHE A 109 -1.11 -6.24 3.71
CA PHE A 109 -0.49 -5.18 4.49
C PHE A 109 -0.73 -3.81 3.85
N ILE A 110 -1.31 -2.88 4.60
CA ILE A 110 -1.43 -1.46 4.25
C ILE A 110 -0.54 -0.63 5.17
N LEU A 111 0.25 0.26 4.58
CA LEU A 111 1.16 1.16 5.29
C LEU A 111 0.83 2.62 4.96
N MET A 112 0.67 3.47 5.98
CA MET A 112 0.60 4.91 5.87
C MET A 112 1.69 5.54 6.73
N VAL A 113 2.55 6.38 6.17
CA VAL A 113 3.61 7.07 6.91
C VAL A 113 3.64 8.54 6.57
N ASN A 114 4.00 9.39 7.53
CA ASN A 114 4.28 10.80 7.26
C ASN A 114 5.63 11.28 7.80
N SER A 115 6.20 12.31 7.18
CA SER A 115 7.34 13.07 7.72
C SER A 115 8.49 12.15 8.18
N TRP A 116 8.99 12.30 9.40
CA TRP A 116 10.05 11.46 9.99
C TRP A 116 9.65 10.00 10.26
N GLY A 117 8.38 9.63 10.05
CA GLY A 117 7.93 8.24 10.04
C GLY A 117 8.40 7.48 8.78
N ALA A 118 8.71 8.19 7.69
CA ALA A 118 9.06 7.57 6.40
C ALA A 118 10.27 6.60 6.47
N PRO A 119 11.39 6.91 7.17
CA PRO A 119 12.47 5.95 7.39
C PRO A 119 12.02 4.65 8.08
N LYS A 120 11.05 4.70 8.99
CA LYS A 120 10.51 3.51 9.66
C LYS A 120 9.58 2.73 8.73
N GLY A 121 8.81 3.43 7.89
CA GLY A 121 8.00 2.82 6.83
C GLY A 121 8.84 2.04 5.84
N TYR A 122 9.96 2.62 5.38
CA TYR A 122 10.91 1.90 4.54
C TYR A 122 11.49 0.67 5.25
N LYS A 123 11.97 0.85 6.49
CA LYS A 123 12.54 -0.24 7.28
C LYS A 123 11.57 -1.42 7.47
N ILE A 124 10.31 -1.17 7.82
CA ILE A 124 9.35 -2.26 8.01
C ILE A 124 9.01 -2.95 6.68
N SER A 125 9.02 -2.22 5.55
CA SER A 125 8.84 -2.84 4.24
C SER A 125 9.98 -3.81 3.87
N GLU A 126 11.23 -3.48 4.22
CA GLU A 126 12.37 -4.39 4.06
C GLU A 126 12.25 -5.62 4.99
N MET A 127 11.82 -5.40 6.23
CA MET A 127 11.60 -6.49 7.19
C MET A 127 10.51 -7.46 6.70
N TYR A 128 9.37 -6.92 6.24
CA TYR A 128 8.26 -7.70 5.71
C TYR A 128 8.68 -8.50 4.47
N GLN A 129 9.36 -7.88 3.51
CA GLN A 129 9.86 -8.58 2.34
C GLN A 129 10.84 -9.69 2.70
N LYS A 130 11.77 -9.43 3.61
CA LYS A 130 12.76 -10.40 4.02
C LYS A 130 12.15 -11.60 4.75
N GLN A 131 11.20 -11.36 5.66
CA GLN A 131 10.65 -12.42 6.52
C GLN A 131 9.49 -13.17 5.88
N CYS A 132 8.66 -12.47 5.12
CA CYS A 132 7.43 -13.02 4.54
C CYS A 132 7.52 -13.30 3.04
N GLY A 133 8.62 -12.87 2.39
CA GLY A 133 8.82 -13.05 0.94
C GLY A 133 7.88 -12.23 0.07
N ARG A 134 7.18 -11.24 0.64
CA ARG A 134 6.11 -10.46 0.00
C ARG A 134 6.36 -8.97 0.07
N LYS A 135 5.84 -8.23 -0.91
CA LYS A 135 5.79 -6.76 -0.85
C LYS A 135 4.51 -6.33 -0.14
N ILE A 136 4.55 -5.19 0.54
CA ILE A 136 3.36 -4.54 1.11
C ILE A 136 2.34 -4.32 -0.03
N ASP A 137 1.05 -4.57 0.19
CA ASP A 137 0.05 -4.43 -0.88
C ASP A 137 -0.10 -2.97 -1.29
N ILE A 138 -0.28 -2.07 -0.31
CA ILE A 138 -0.45 -0.63 -0.56
C ILE A 138 0.36 0.19 0.46
N ALA A 139 1.20 1.11 -0.02
CA ALA A 139 1.95 2.03 0.83
C ALA A 139 1.73 3.49 0.42
N TYR A 140 1.46 4.34 1.41
CA TYR A 140 1.34 5.79 1.27
C TYR A 140 2.45 6.47 2.06
N SER A 141 3.26 7.28 1.38
CA SER A 141 4.31 8.12 1.97
C SER A 141 3.93 9.60 1.84
N ILE A 142 3.66 10.25 2.96
CA ILE A 142 3.13 11.61 3.00
C ILE A 142 4.19 12.58 3.53
N ASP A 143 4.69 13.44 2.65
CA ASP A 143 5.70 14.47 2.89
C ASP A 143 6.90 13.94 3.70
N GLY A 144 7.47 12.82 3.26
CA GLY A 144 8.51 12.09 3.97
C GLY A 144 9.82 12.85 4.11
N VAL A 145 10.38 12.91 5.33
CA VAL A 145 11.56 13.72 5.68
C VAL A 145 12.59 12.85 6.42
N THR A 146 13.88 13.10 6.19
CA THR A 146 15.01 12.53 6.93
C THR A 146 15.51 13.49 8.01
N LYS A 147 16.11 12.94 9.07
CA LYS A 147 16.78 13.75 10.09
C LYS A 147 18.14 14.27 9.60
N PRO A 148 18.59 15.47 10.02
CA PRO A 148 17.85 16.43 10.84
C PRO A 148 16.81 17.22 10.04
N ILE A 149 17.09 17.54 8.77
CA ILE A 149 16.17 18.24 7.86
C ILE A 149 16.55 17.85 6.42
N GLY A 150 15.56 17.49 5.61
CA GLY A 150 15.74 17.15 4.20
C GLY A 150 14.80 16.03 3.76
N PRO A 151 14.54 15.86 2.46
CA PRO A 151 13.56 14.91 2.00
C PRO A 151 14.05 13.47 2.15
N PHE A 152 13.16 12.57 2.57
CA PHE A 152 13.42 11.14 2.53
C PHE A 152 13.13 10.61 1.12
N LYS A 153 14.11 9.93 0.50
CA LYS A 153 14.07 9.60 -0.93
C LYS A 153 13.80 8.13 -1.26
N LYS A 154 13.68 7.26 -0.26
CA LYS A 154 13.48 5.82 -0.49
C LYS A 154 11.98 5.49 -0.48
N ALA A 155 11.52 4.85 -1.56
CA ALA A 155 10.16 4.31 -1.62
C ALA A 155 10.03 3.06 -0.73
N PRO A 156 8.93 2.90 0.04
CA PRO A 156 8.60 1.63 0.66
C PRO A 156 8.49 0.51 -0.38
N ILE A 157 8.88 -0.70 0.01
CA ILE A 157 8.79 -1.88 -0.85
C ILE A 157 7.33 -2.38 -0.88
N ALA A 158 6.58 -1.91 -1.87
CA ALA A 158 5.16 -2.19 -2.03
C ALA A 158 4.79 -2.61 -3.46
N GLN A 159 3.64 -3.25 -3.63
CA GLN A 159 3.01 -3.52 -4.92
C GLN A 159 2.45 -2.23 -5.52
N GLN A 160 1.73 -1.46 -4.69
CA GLN A 160 1.26 -0.12 -5.01
C GLN A 160 1.87 0.88 -4.03
N CYS A 161 2.51 1.92 -4.57
CA CYS A 161 3.11 2.99 -3.76
C CYS A 161 2.58 4.36 -4.21
N PHE A 162 2.24 5.20 -3.25
CA PHE A 162 1.81 6.57 -3.46
C PHE A 162 2.66 7.52 -2.63
N SER A 163 3.04 8.65 -3.22
CA SER A 163 3.73 9.72 -2.53
C SER A 163 2.99 11.04 -2.68
N TYR A 164 2.55 11.59 -1.55
CA TYR A 164 1.93 12.91 -1.46
C TYR A 164 2.96 13.86 -0.85
N TYR A 165 3.37 14.94 -1.52
CA TYR A 165 4.48 15.77 -1.02
C TYR A 165 4.34 17.23 -1.43
N GLN A 166 5.07 18.11 -0.76
CA GLN A 166 5.44 19.44 -1.25
C GLN A 166 6.92 19.46 -1.61
N SER A 167 7.32 20.22 -2.62
CA SER A 167 8.70 20.30 -3.11
C SER A 167 9.48 21.52 -2.60
N LYS A 168 8.81 22.45 -1.91
CA LYS A 168 9.40 23.72 -1.43
C LYS A 168 9.41 23.77 0.09
N GLY A 169 10.38 24.49 0.65
CA GLY A 169 10.50 24.72 2.09
C GLY A 169 11.63 23.95 2.76
N ALA A 170 11.94 24.30 4.01
CA ALA A 170 12.98 23.60 4.78
C ALA A 170 12.56 22.16 5.11
N ILE A 171 11.29 21.94 5.47
CA ILE A 171 10.72 20.62 5.77
C ILE A 171 9.81 20.27 4.59
N HIS A 172 10.28 19.38 3.72
CA HIS A 172 9.58 18.98 2.50
C HIS A 172 9.87 17.52 2.16
N GLY A 173 8.90 16.86 1.53
CA GLY A 173 9.08 15.57 0.87
C GLY A 173 9.54 15.73 -0.59
N VAL A 174 9.63 14.60 -1.30
CA VAL A 174 9.94 14.59 -2.74
C VAL A 174 9.16 13.48 -3.42
N ALA A 175 9.08 13.56 -4.75
CA ALA A 175 8.70 12.42 -5.56
C ALA A 175 9.60 11.21 -5.24
N LEU A 176 8.96 10.06 -5.06
CA LEU A 176 9.62 8.78 -4.80
C LEU A 176 9.61 7.93 -6.07
N ASN A 177 10.77 7.40 -6.45
CA ASN A 177 10.88 6.55 -7.62
C ASN A 177 10.05 5.26 -7.44
N GLY A 178 9.28 4.88 -8.45
CA GLY A 178 8.39 3.72 -8.40
C GLY A 178 7.06 3.95 -7.66
N CYS A 179 6.75 5.18 -7.24
CA CYS A 179 5.46 5.55 -6.65
C CYS A 179 4.65 6.44 -7.58
N THR A 180 3.32 6.41 -7.45
CA THR A 180 2.45 7.45 -8.00
C THR A 180 2.62 8.72 -7.17
N ASN A 181 3.14 9.76 -7.80
CA ASN A 181 3.54 11.00 -7.15
C ASN A 181 2.48 12.09 -7.32
N VAL A 182 2.11 12.76 -6.23
CA VAL A 182 1.13 13.85 -6.21
C VAL A 182 1.72 15.01 -5.40
N GLU A 183 1.96 16.11 -6.11
CA GLU A 183 2.58 17.30 -5.53
C GLU A 183 1.52 18.34 -5.12
N TYR A 184 1.64 18.87 -3.90
CA TYR A 184 0.72 19.83 -3.30
C TYR A 184 1.28 21.26 -3.18
N THR A 185 2.51 21.50 -3.64
CA THR A 185 3.20 22.80 -3.54
C THR A 185 2.33 23.97 -4.02
N ASP A 186 1.72 23.85 -5.20
CA ASP A 186 0.89 24.93 -5.77
C ASP A 186 -0.43 25.12 -5.03
N SER A 187 -0.99 24.05 -4.47
CA SER A 187 -2.18 24.15 -3.61
C SER A 187 -1.87 24.89 -2.31
N CYS A 188 -0.69 24.66 -1.72
CA CYS A 188 -0.23 25.43 -0.57
C CYS A 188 0.02 26.90 -0.91
N ASN A 189 0.68 27.19 -2.05
CA ASN A 189 0.95 28.56 -2.49
C ASN A 189 -0.35 29.35 -2.68
N ARG A 190 -1.36 28.76 -3.32
CA ARG A 190 -2.69 29.37 -3.50
C ARG A 190 -3.42 29.62 -2.17
N SER A 191 -3.13 28.81 -1.16
CA SER A 191 -3.71 28.96 0.19
C SER A 191 -2.92 29.94 1.07
N GLY A 192 -1.81 30.51 0.55
CA GLY A 192 -0.94 31.42 1.30
C GLY A 192 -0.15 30.72 2.42
N TYR A 193 0.02 29.40 2.38
CA TYR A 193 0.69 28.65 3.43
C TYR A 193 2.22 28.77 3.33
N GLY A 194 2.86 29.11 4.45
CA GLY A 194 4.32 29.01 4.58
C GLY A 194 4.80 27.55 4.60
N PRO A 195 6.12 27.29 4.48
CA PRO A 195 6.70 25.95 4.41
C PRO A 195 6.22 24.95 5.48
N ILE A 196 6.16 25.38 6.75
CA ILE A 196 5.74 24.53 7.86
C ILE A 196 4.22 24.29 7.83
N GLN A 197 3.44 25.32 7.51
CA GLN A 197 2.00 25.20 7.37
C GLN A 197 1.64 24.26 6.20
N CYS A 198 2.39 24.34 5.10
CA CYS A 198 2.23 23.42 3.99
C CYS A 198 2.60 21.98 4.38
N HIS A 199 3.67 21.76 5.15
CA HIS A 199 4.02 20.42 5.65
C HIS A 199 2.85 19.77 6.40
N ILE A 200 2.24 20.53 7.30
CA ILE A 200 1.08 20.09 8.08
C ILE A 200 -0.13 19.89 7.16
N ALA A 201 -0.40 20.81 6.23
CA ALA A 201 -1.53 20.69 5.31
C ALA A 201 -1.42 19.46 4.40
N VAL A 202 -0.23 19.20 3.85
CA VAL A 202 0.05 18.01 3.02
C VAL A 202 -0.11 16.73 3.84
N GLU A 203 0.29 16.72 5.11
CA GLU A 203 0.02 15.60 6.01
C GLU A 203 -1.47 15.27 6.06
N TRP A 204 -2.32 16.26 6.34
CA TRP A 204 -3.75 16.05 6.46
C TRP A 204 -4.41 15.67 5.14
N TRP A 205 -4.13 16.43 4.07
CA TRP A 205 -4.71 16.18 2.75
C TRP A 205 -4.30 14.82 2.18
N GLY A 206 -3.01 14.47 2.30
CA GLY A 206 -2.49 13.19 1.86
C GLY A 206 -3.10 12.02 2.64
N SER A 207 -3.23 12.16 3.96
CA SER A 207 -3.79 11.11 4.81
C SER A 207 -5.30 10.91 4.59
N GLU A 208 -6.05 11.99 4.46
CA GLU A 208 -7.48 11.93 4.15
C GLU A 208 -7.73 11.31 2.78
N ARG A 209 -6.94 11.71 1.78
CA ARG A 209 -7.03 11.13 0.43
C ARG A 209 -6.74 9.63 0.45
N ALA A 210 -5.67 9.21 1.11
CA ALA A 210 -5.32 7.80 1.26
C ALA A 210 -6.46 6.99 1.90
N LYS A 211 -7.05 7.50 3.00
CA LYS A 211 -8.21 6.88 3.66
C LYS A 211 -9.36 6.68 2.69
N ASN A 212 -9.72 7.72 1.95
CA ASN A 212 -10.85 7.69 1.02
C ASN A 212 -10.60 6.72 -0.15
N GLU A 213 -9.37 6.67 -0.67
CA GLU A 213 -8.98 5.71 -1.71
C GLU A 213 -9.05 4.26 -1.19
N LEU A 214 -8.57 4.01 0.03
CA LEU A 214 -8.64 2.68 0.66
C LEU A 214 -10.08 2.22 0.91
N LEU A 215 -10.92 3.06 1.50
CA LEU A 215 -12.35 2.76 1.75
C LEU A 215 -13.16 2.61 0.45
N ARG A 216 -12.73 3.27 -0.63
CA ARG A 216 -13.29 3.06 -1.98
C ARG A 216 -12.63 1.92 -2.73
N GLY A 217 -11.74 1.14 -2.16
CA GLY A 217 -11.04 0.09 -2.89
C GLY A 217 -10.82 -1.12 -2.01
N ALA A 218 -9.63 -1.24 -1.47
CA ALA A 218 -9.16 -2.38 -0.71
C ALA A 218 -9.98 -2.69 0.56
N LEU A 219 -10.61 -1.68 1.17
CA LEU A 219 -11.30 -1.80 2.46
C LEU A 219 -12.83 -1.64 2.39
N ARG A 220 -13.45 -2.07 1.27
CA ARG A 220 -14.89 -1.97 1.03
C ARG A 220 -15.71 -3.01 1.78
#